data_AF-A0A2D6ENH5-F1
#
_entry.id   AF-A0A2D6ENH5-F1
#
_cell.length_a   1.000
_cell.length_b   1.000
_cell.length_c   1.000
_cell.angle_alpha   90.00
_cell.angle_beta   90.00
_cell.angle_gamma   90.00
#
_symmetry.space_group_name_H-M   'P 1'
#
loop_
_entity.id
_entity.type
_entity.pdbx_description
1 polymer ?
#
loop_
_entity_poly.entity_id
_entity_poly.type
_entity_poly.pdbx_seq_one_letter_code
_entity_poly.pdbx_strand_id
1 'polypeptide(L)' 'MNLTTQEKNFLKRLKKEPFKLTIDQAMDDANQQDIALADALHEKGLCNVTCTPSKGYHAYIPKPDNA' A
#
# COMPACT_ATOMS: atom_id res chain seq x y z
N MET A 1 -18.92 1.03 -3.72
CA MET A 1 -18.13 1.09 -2.47
C MET A 1 -17.64 2.52 -2.25
N ASN A 2 -17.75 3.05 -1.02
CA ASN A 2 -17.19 4.37 -0.67
C ASN A 2 -15.85 4.20 0.04
N LEU A 3 -14.79 4.83 -0.49
CA LEU A 3 -13.49 4.91 0.16
C LEU A 3 -13.53 5.96 1.28
N THR A 4 -12.88 5.66 2.41
CA THR A 4 -12.64 6.61 3.49
C THR A 4 -11.67 7.71 3.06
N THR A 5 -11.66 8.83 3.79
CA THR A 5 -10.73 9.93 3.53
C THR A 5 -9.27 9.49 3.62
N GLN A 6 -8.94 8.59 4.56
CA GLN A 6 -7.59 8.06 4.75
C GLN A 6 -7.15 7.18 3.57
N GLU A 7 -7.99 6.23 3.14
CA GLU A 7 -7.71 5.39 1.97
C GLU A 7 -7.54 6.24 0.70
N LYS A 8 -8.39 7.27 0.51
CA LYS A 8 -8.26 8.19 -0.64
C LYS A 8 -6.94 8.95 -0.62
N ASN A 9 -6.52 9.43 0.55
CA ASN A 9 -5.25 10.14 0.69
C ASN A 9 -4.05 9.22 0.50
N PHE A 10 -4.10 8.01 1.05
CA PHE A 10 -3.06 7.01 0.87
C PHE A 10 -2.96 6.59 -0.60
N LEU A 11 -4.09 6.31 -1.27
CA LEU A 11 -4.12 5.98 -2.69
C LEU A 11 -3.57 7.12 -3.56
N LYS A 12 -3.85 8.39 -3.21
CA LYS A 12 -3.24 9.55 -3.90
C LYS A 12 -1.72 9.59 -3.73
N ARG A 13 -1.19 9.21 -2.56
CA ARG A 13 0.27 9.08 -2.33
C ARG A 13 0.82 7.93 -3.18
N LEU A 14 0.18 6.77 -3.15
CA LEU A 14 0.57 5.57 -3.90
C LEU A 14 0.61 5.79 -5.43
N LYS A 15 -0.27 6.66 -5.95
CA LYS A 15 -0.28 7.09 -7.36
C LYS A 15 0.96 7.90 -7.75
N LYS A 16 1.55 8.63 -6.81
CA LYS A 16 2.77 9.41 -7.05
C LYS A 16 4.01 8.55 -6.87
N GLU A 17 4.06 7.76 -5.81
CA GLU A 17 5.21 6.93 -5.46
C GLU A 17 4.77 5.64 -4.74
N PRO A 18 5.39 4.48 -5.05
CA PRO A 18 5.17 3.25 -4.31
C PRO A 18 5.52 3.40 -2.83
N PHE A 19 4.67 2.88 -1.96
CA PHE A 19 4.93 2.84 -0.52
C PHE A 19 5.80 1.63 -0.20
N LYS A 20 6.98 1.87 0.39
CA LYS A 20 7.91 0.81 0.79
C LYS A 20 8.30 0.99 2.25
N LEU A 21 8.33 -0.12 2.97
CA LEU A 21 8.86 -0.22 4.32
C LEU A 21 9.84 -1.39 4.36
N THR A 22 10.91 -1.26 5.14
CA THR A 22 11.73 -2.43 5.49
C THR A 22 10.94 -3.39 6.40
N ILE A 23 11.47 -4.60 6.64
CA ILE A 23 10.82 -5.53 7.58
C ILE A 23 10.71 -4.94 8.98
N ASP A 24 11.79 -4.33 9.50
CA ASP A 24 11.77 -3.70 10.82
C ASP A 24 10.70 -2.60 10.91
N GLN A 25 10.57 -1.77 9.86
CA GLN A 25 9.54 -0.73 9.81
C GLN A 25 8.14 -1.31 9.68
N ALA A 26 7.97 -2.39 8.93
CA ALA A 26 6.69 -3.05 8.76
C ALA A 26 6.20 -3.74 10.04
N MET A 27 7.11 -4.08 10.95
CA MET A 27 6.80 -4.61 12.28
C MET A 27 6.52 -3.51 13.32
N ASP A 28 6.84 -2.26 13.01
CA ASP A 28 6.63 -1.12 13.90
C ASP A 28 5.15 -0.71 13.91
N ASP A 29 4.58 -0.54 15.12
CA ASP A 29 3.21 -0.09 15.33
C ASP A 29 2.90 1.24 14.64
N ALA A 30 3.89 2.13 14.48
CA ALA A 30 3.72 3.41 13.82
C ALA A 30 3.32 3.26 12.33
N ASN A 31 3.67 2.14 11.69
CA ASN A 31 3.39 1.89 10.28
C ASN A 31 2.22 0.92 10.07
N GLN A 32 1.70 0.27 11.11
CA GLN A 32 0.58 -0.68 11.03
C GLN A 32 -0.67 -0.03 10.41
N GLN A 33 -0.91 1.26 10.69
CA GLN A 33 -2.03 1.98 10.10
C GLN A 33 -1.89 2.15 8.58
N ASP A 34 -0.71 2.53 8.10
CA ASP A 34 -0.46 2.69 6.66
C ASP A 34 -0.50 1.34 5.94
N ILE A 35 -0.01 0.27 6.58
CA ILE A 35 -0.14 -1.12 6.10
C ILE A 35 -1.62 -1.51 5.98
N ALA A 36 -2.42 -1.28 7.03
CA ALA A 36 -3.85 -1.61 7.00
C ALA A 36 -4.60 -0.85 5.89
N LEU A 37 -4.23 0.42 5.63
CA LEU A 37 -4.79 1.19 4.52
C LEU A 37 -4.38 0.61 3.15
N ALA A 38 -3.12 0.19 3.00
CA ALA A 38 -2.64 -0.44 1.78
C ALA A 38 -3.31 -1.79 1.53
N ASP A 39 -3.45 -2.64 2.54
CA ASP A 39 -4.17 -3.91 2.45
C ASP A 39 -5.66 -3.72 2.12
N ALA A 40 -6.33 -2.76 2.77
CA ALA A 40 -7.74 -2.44 2.45
C ALA A 40 -7.92 -1.97 0.99
N LEU A 41 -6.96 -1.22 0.46
CA LEU A 41 -6.95 -0.82 -0.95
C LEU A 41 -6.65 -2.01 -1.89
N HIS A 42 -5.81 -2.95 -1.46
CA HIS A 42 -5.51 -4.17 -2.19
C HIS A 42 -6.72 -5.10 -2.30
N GLU A 43 -7.45 -5.32 -1.19
CA GLU A 43 -8.70 -6.10 -1.18
C GLU A 43 -9.77 -5.50 -2.11
N LYS A 44 -9.72 -4.19 -2.34
CA LYS A 44 -10.60 -3.48 -3.29
C LYS A 44 -10.08 -3.49 -4.74
N GLY A 45 -8.93 -4.10 -5.00
CA GLY A 45 -8.29 -4.13 -6.32
C GLY A 45 -7.75 -2.78 -6.79
N LEU A 46 -7.47 -1.84 -5.88
CA LEU A 46 -6.98 -0.50 -6.22
C LEU A 46 -5.44 -0.40 -6.20
N CYS A 47 -4.77 -1.33 -5.52
CA CYS A 47 -3.32 -1.47 -5.52
C CYS A 47 -2.92 -2.94 -5.33
N ASN A 48 -1.63 -3.21 -5.48
CA ASN A 48 -1.00 -4.46 -5.11
C ASN A 48 -0.10 -4.26 -3.90
N VAL A 49 -0.11 -5.26 -3.03
CA VAL A 49 0.75 -5.34 -1.85
C VAL A 49 1.62 -6.58 -1.97
N THR A 50 2.89 -6.45 -1.63
CA THR A 50 3.83 -7.55 -1.52
C THR A 50 4.64 -7.39 -0.24
N CYS A 51 4.67 -8.42 0.60
CA CYS A 51 5.49 -8.46 1.81
C CYS A 51 6.46 -9.63 1.70
N THR A 52 7.77 -9.37 1.72
CA THR A 52 8.79 -10.43 1.67
C THR A 52 9.91 -10.15 2.66
N PRO A 53 10.48 -11.18 3.32
CA PRO A 53 11.55 -10.98 4.31
C PRO A 53 12.75 -10.19 3.79
N SER A 54 13.07 -10.33 2.50
CA SER A 54 14.23 -9.66 1.88
C SER A 54 13.97 -8.22 1.47
N LYS A 55 12.72 -7.84 1.17
CA LYS A 55 12.37 -6.51 0.63
C LYS A 55 11.44 -5.69 1.52
N GLY A 56 10.94 -6.28 2.61
CA GLY A 56 9.95 -5.63 3.46
C GLY A 56 8.56 -5.60 2.86
N TYR A 57 7.78 -4.61 3.29
CA TYR A 57 6.42 -4.35 2.84
C TYR A 57 6.43 -3.36 1.68
N HIS A 58 5.69 -3.66 0.62
CA HIS A 58 5.74 -2.87 -0.60
C HIS A 58 4.34 -2.80 -1.22
N ALA A 59 3.75 -1.61 -1.24
CA ALA A 59 2.46 -1.33 -1.83
C ALA A 59 2.62 -0.42 -3.06
N TYR A 60 2.06 -0.81 -4.18
CA TYR A 60 2.18 -0.08 -5.45
C TYR A 60 0.90 -0.22 -6.26
N ILE A 61 0.61 0.78 -7.08
CA ILE A 61 -0.45 0.65 -8.09
C ILE A 61 0.19 0.04 -9.32
N PRO A 62 -0.24 -1.14 -9.79
CA PRO A 62 0.21 -1.65 -11.07
C PRO A 62 -0.13 -0.58 -12.11
N LYS A 63 0.88 -0.12 -12.86
CA LYS A 63 0.57 0.71 -14.03
C LYS A 63 -0.39 -0.10 -14.90
N PRO A 64 -1.45 0.49 -15.46
CA PRO A 64 -2.21 -0.21 -16.48
C PRO A 64 -1.18 -0.61 -17.53
N ASP A 65 -0.98 -1.93 -17.66
CA ASP A 65 -0.31 -2.49 -18.80
C ASP A 65 -1.09 -1.94 -19.98
N ASN A 66 -0.45 -1.11 -20.80
CA ASN A 66 -1.06 -0.54 -21.98
C ASN A 66 -1.09 -1.70 -23.00
N ALA A 67 -1.99 -2.66 -22.76
CA ALA A 67 -2.22 -3.85 -23.55
C ALA A 67 -3.15 -3.54 -24.73
#